data_AF-A0A7S0PXA6-F1
#
_entry.id   AF-A0A7S0PXA6-F1
#
_cell.length_a   1.000
_cell.length_b   1.000
_cell.length_c   1.000
_cell.angle_alpha   90.00
_cell.angle_beta   90.00
_cell.angle_gamma   90.00
#
_symmetry.space_group_name_H-M   'P 1'
#
loop_
_entity.id
_entity.type
_entity.pdbx_description
1 polymer ?
#
loop_
_entity_poly.entity_id
_entity_poly.type
_entity_poly.pdbx_seq_one_letter_code
_entity_poly.pdbx_strand_id
1 'polypeptide(L)'
;NSTPPNPGAALDILRRMTQQPDCKPNVISYSSAISAFAKVGDPSQAQPLLDEMVDISQSENDTKMMPNIVTINSVLEAFANVQSVESAERAEEFLYAIPTNYANIQPDVVSYSTVMLAWANLGEGARAEQILEKMEEAFQHSDLDRMCTNVVSYTTAIKAWAKSDDIDAPAHVERILNKMHDHVKL
;
A
#
# COMPACT_ATOMS: atom_id res chain seq x y z
N ASN A 1 -20.79 13.72 -6.62
CA ASN A 1 -19.91 14.64 -7.37
C ASN A 1 -18.71 15.00 -6.52
N SER A 2 -17.72 14.12 -6.51
CA SER A 2 -16.42 14.39 -5.88
C SER A 2 -15.57 15.07 -6.94
N THR A 3 -15.16 16.32 -6.70
CA THR A 3 -14.13 16.98 -7.52
C THR A 3 -12.92 16.06 -7.65
N PRO A 4 -12.36 15.84 -8.86
CA PRO A 4 -11.17 15.03 -9.00
C PRO A 4 -10.06 15.60 -8.10
N PRO A 5 -9.26 14.75 -7.46
CA PRO A 5 -8.17 15.21 -6.61
C PRO A 5 -7.24 16.10 -7.44
N ASN A 6 -6.95 17.30 -6.94
CA ASN A 6 -5.96 18.21 -7.50
C ASN A 6 -4.70 18.14 -6.63
N PRO A 7 -3.79 17.20 -6.90
CA PRO A 7 -2.61 17.00 -6.08
C PRO A 7 -1.62 18.18 -6.18
N GLY A 8 -1.59 18.89 -7.32
CA GLY A 8 -0.77 20.09 -7.48
C GLY A 8 -1.17 21.21 -6.51
N ALA A 9 -2.49 21.47 -6.38
CA ALA A 9 -2.98 22.44 -5.41
C ALA A 9 -2.69 22.01 -3.96
N ALA A 10 -2.77 20.71 -3.65
CA ALA A 10 -2.43 20.19 -2.33
C ALA A 10 -0.94 20.41 -2.01
N LEU A 11 -0.05 20.16 -2.99
CA LEU A 11 1.38 20.40 -2.86
C LEU A 11 1.69 21.90 -2.71
N ASP A 12 1.07 22.76 -3.51
CA ASP A 12 1.27 24.21 -3.43
C ASP A 12 0.88 24.76 -2.06
N ILE A 13 -0.24 24.29 -1.50
CA ILE A 13 -0.68 24.67 -0.15
C ILE A 13 0.33 24.17 0.88
N LEU A 14 0.79 22.93 0.78
CA LEU A 14 1.79 22.36 1.70
C LEU A 14 3.09 23.18 1.67
N ARG A 15 3.58 23.56 0.48
CA ARG A 15 4.78 24.39 0.30
C ARG A 15 4.60 25.82 0.79
N ARG A 16 3.38 26.35 0.76
CA ARG A 16 3.08 27.66 1.36
C ARG A 16 3.08 27.59 2.88
N MET A 17 2.58 26.50 3.46
CA MET A 17 2.59 26.27 4.90
C MET A 17 4.03 26.18 5.44
N THR A 18 4.95 25.50 4.73
CA THR A 18 6.37 25.44 5.16
C THR A 18 7.06 26.81 5.18
N GLN A 19 6.58 27.78 4.41
CA GLN A 19 7.13 29.14 4.36
C GLN A 19 6.58 30.07 5.45
N GLN A 20 5.49 29.69 6.14
CA GLN A 20 4.86 30.54 7.16
C GLN A 20 5.22 30.11 8.58
N PRO A 21 5.73 31.01 9.45
CA PRO A 21 6.11 30.68 10.82
C PRO A 21 4.92 30.19 11.67
N ASP A 22 3.73 30.75 11.43
CA ASP A 22 2.54 30.54 12.25
C ASP A 22 1.66 29.37 11.75
N CYS A 23 2.00 28.77 10.60
CA CYS A 23 1.19 27.74 9.95
C CYS A 23 2.04 26.56 9.48
N LYS A 24 2.74 25.92 10.43
CA LYS A 24 3.58 24.75 10.14
C LYS A 24 2.74 23.55 9.69
N PRO A 25 3.16 22.82 8.64
CA PRO A 25 2.56 21.54 8.28
C PRO A 25 2.65 20.52 9.43
N ASN A 26 1.72 19.58 9.44
CA ASN A 26 1.69 18.44 10.34
C ASN A 26 1.44 17.14 9.56
N VAL A 27 1.36 16.01 10.26
CA VAL A 27 1.04 14.68 9.67
C VAL A 27 -0.16 14.72 8.76
N ILE A 28 -1.24 15.40 9.17
CA ILE A 28 -2.49 15.44 8.40
C ILE A 28 -2.25 16.18 7.07
N SER A 29 -1.46 17.25 7.08
CA SER A 29 -1.14 18.04 5.89
C SER A 29 -0.34 17.21 4.87
N TYR A 30 0.71 16.51 5.32
CA TYR A 30 1.49 15.62 4.46
C TYR A 30 0.68 14.40 4.00
N SER A 31 -0.02 13.73 4.91
CA SER A 31 -0.87 12.57 4.59
C SER A 31 -1.93 12.92 3.54
N SER A 32 -2.52 14.12 3.63
CA SER A 32 -3.51 14.60 2.66
C SER A 32 -2.89 14.84 1.29
N ALA A 33 -1.70 15.45 1.22
CA ALA A 33 -0.99 15.67 -0.03
C ALA A 33 -0.57 14.34 -0.67
N ILE A 34 0.02 13.42 0.11
CA ILE A 34 0.41 12.08 -0.33
C ILE A 34 -0.81 11.32 -0.86
N SER A 35 -1.94 11.32 -0.14
CA SER A 35 -3.18 10.67 -0.58
C SER A 35 -3.73 11.30 -1.87
N ALA A 36 -3.56 12.60 -2.10
CA ALA A 36 -3.95 13.22 -3.35
C ALA A 36 -3.11 12.71 -4.54
N PHE A 37 -1.80 12.56 -4.36
CA PHE A 37 -0.90 11.97 -5.36
C PHE A 37 -1.16 10.47 -5.56
N ALA A 38 -1.50 9.75 -4.49
CA ALA A 38 -1.89 8.34 -4.55
C ALA A 38 -3.06 8.10 -5.50
N LYS A 39 -4.10 8.93 -5.39
CA LYS A 39 -5.32 8.82 -6.21
C LYS A 39 -5.12 9.12 -7.69
N VAL A 40 -4.07 9.86 -8.05
CA VAL A 40 -3.71 10.10 -9.46
C VAL A 40 -2.64 9.12 -9.97
N GLY A 41 -2.14 8.22 -9.10
CA GLY A 41 -1.09 7.26 -9.44
C GLY A 41 0.26 7.93 -9.72
N ASP A 42 0.64 8.92 -8.90
CA ASP A 42 1.93 9.60 -9.04
C ASP A 42 2.87 9.31 -7.86
N PRO A 43 3.56 8.15 -7.87
CA PRO A 43 4.53 7.83 -6.83
C PRO A 43 5.76 8.74 -6.85
N SER A 44 6.05 9.40 -7.98
CA SER A 44 7.21 10.30 -8.14
C SER A 44 7.12 11.54 -7.25
N GLN A 45 5.90 11.92 -6.87
CA GLN A 45 5.64 12.99 -5.91
C GLN A 45 5.24 12.46 -4.53
N ALA A 46 4.51 11.34 -4.47
CA ALA A 46 4.07 10.77 -3.20
C ALA A 46 5.23 10.28 -2.32
N GLN A 47 6.22 9.59 -2.91
CA GLN A 47 7.35 9.03 -2.14
C GLN A 47 8.28 10.15 -1.58
N PRO A 48 8.72 11.15 -2.37
CA PRO A 48 9.54 12.23 -1.81
C PRO A 48 8.87 13.02 -0.69
N LEU A 49 7.54 13.16 -0.71
CA LEU A 49 6.80 13.80 0.38
C LEU A 49 6.82 12.97 1.67
N LEU A 50 6.80 11.64 1.55
CA LEU A 50 6.96 10.75 2.69
C LEU A 50 8.38 10.84 3.25
N ASP A 51 9.40 10.84 2.39
CA ASP A 51 10.80 10.97 2.80
C ASP A 51 11.04 12.32 3.50
N GLU A 52 10.51 13.42 2.95
CA GLU A 52 10.56 14.74 3.58
C GLU A 52 9.88 14.76 4.96
N MET A 53 8.73 14.10 5.10
CA MET A 53 8.02 13.98 6.37
C MET A 53 8.86 13.23 7.42
N VAL A 54 9.59 12.19 7.01
CA VAL A 54 10.51 11.44 7.86
C VAL A 54 11.70 12.31 8.28
N ASP A 55 12.35 12.98 7.32
CA ASP A 55 13.49 13.86 7.58
C ASP A 55 13.14 14.99 8.56
N ILE A 56 11.96 15.61 8.40
CA ILE A 56 11.47 16.63 9.33
C ILE A 56 11.23 16.04 10.72
N SER A 57 10.56 14.88 10.79
CA SER A 57 10.27 14.24 12.08
C SER A 57 11.55 13.89 12.86
N GLN A 58 12.60 13.44 12.17
CA GLN A 58 13.88 13.09 12.77
C GLN A 58 14.68 14.34 13.17
N SER A 59 14.72 15.37 12.31
CA SER A 59 15.48 16.59 12.56
C SER A 59 14.88 17.47 13.67
N GLU A 60 13.55 17.55 13.77
CA GLU A 60 12.86 18.29 14.83
C GLU A 60 12.61 17.45 16.10
N ASN A 61 12.98 16.15 16.08
CA ASN A 61 12.67 15.16 17.11
C ASN A 61 11.17 15.16 17.49
N ASP A 62 10.31 15.44 16.50
CA ASP A 62 8.86 15.49 16.68
C ASP A 62 8.25 14.16 16.26
N THR A 63 8.08 13.29 17.25
CA THR A 63 7.37 12.00 17.08
C THR A 63 5.95 12.15 16.54
N LYS A 64 5.32 13.32 16.70
CA LYS A 64 3.99 13.60 16.15
C LYS A 64 4.02 13.86 14.65
N MET A 65 5.20 13.97 14.03
CA MET A 65 5.40 14.13 12.60
C MET A 65 5.77 12.83 11.89
N MET A 66 5.96 11.73 12.64
CA MET A 66 6.24 10.42 12.05
C MET A 66 5.08 9.94 11.17
N PRO A 67 5.37 9.29 10.03
CA PRO A 67 4.33 8.67 9.22
C PRO A 67 3.64 7.55 10.01
N ASN A 68 2.37 7.30 9.66
CA ASN A 68 1.60 6.18 10.18
C ASN A 68 1.25 5.21 9.04
N ILE A 69 0.65 4.05 9.38
CA ILE A 69 0.31 3.03 8.39
C ILE A 69 -0.60 3.54 7.26
N VAL A 70 -1.47 4.51 7.54
CA VAL A 70 -2.35 5.13 6.52
C VAL A 70 -1.54 5.95 5.52
N THR A 71 -0.51 6.66 5.98
CA THR A 71 0.40 7.45 5.13
C THR A 71 1.22 6.52 4.24
N ILE A 72 1.76 5.45 4.82
CA ILE A 72 2.52 4.41 4.12
C ILE A 72 1.65 3.72 3.06
N ASN A 73 0.42 3.34 3.41
CA ASN A 73 -0.53 2.72 2.48
C ASN A 73 -0.89 3.65 1.32
N SER A 74 -0.90 4.98 1.54
CA SER A 74 -1.12 5.95 0.45
C SER A 74 0.03 5.93 -0.57
N VAL A 75 1.28 5.77 -0.13
CA VAL A 75 2.41 5.63 -1.07
C VAL A 75 2.33 4.31 -1.84
N LEU A 76 1.99 3.20 -1.17
CA LEU A 76 1.73 1.92 -1.84
C LEU A 76 0.62 2.04 -2.89
N GLU A 77 -0.47 2.75 -2.57
CA GLU A 77 -1.58 3.01 -3.50
C GLU A 77 -1.10 3.81 -4.72
N ALA A 78 -0.22 4.81 -4.51
CA ALA A 78 0.37 5.58 -5.60
C ALA A 78 1.10 4.68 -6.60
N PHE A 79 1.91 3.74 -6.12
CA PHE A 79 2.59 2.76 -6.97
C PHE A 79 1.60 1.79 -7.64
N ALA A 80 0.63 1.27 -6.89
CA ALA A 80 -0.33 0.29 -7.39
C ALA A 80 -1.26 0.85 -8.49
N ASN A 81 -1.51 2.16 -8.47
CA ASN A 81 -2.33 2.83 -9.48
C ASN A 81 -1.58 3.06 -10.80
N VAL A 82 -0.25 2.97 -10.81
CA VAL A 82 0.53 2.93 -12.04
C VAL A 82 0.49 1.51 -12.59
N GLN A 83 -0.24 1.30 -13.68
CA GLN A 83 -0.39 0.00 -14.35
C GLN A 83 0.88 -0.39 -15.12
N SER A 84 1.99 -0.54 -14.41
CA SER A 84 3.30 -0.93 -14.94
C SER A 84 3.95 -1.96 -14.02
N VAL A 85 4.64 -2.95 -14.61
CA VAL A 85 5.42 -3.96 -13.89
C VAL A 85 6.46 -3.30 -12.98
N GLU A 86 7.20 -2.31 -13.49
CA GLU A 86 8.21 -1.59 -12.69
C GLU A 86 7.60 -0.95 -11.43
N SER A 87 6.38 -0.42 -11.54
CA SER A 87 5.72 0.19 -10.39
C SER A 87 5.22 -0.84 -9.39
N ALA A 88 4.73 -1.99 -9.86
CA ALA A 88 4.33 -3.09 -9.00
C ALA A 88 5.53 -3.70 -8.24
N GLU A 89 6.69 -3.83 -8.90
CA GLU A 89 7.94 -4.25 -8.28
C GLU A 89 8.37 -3.28 -7.18
N ARG A 90 8.36 -1.97 -7.48
CA ARG A 90 8.66 -0.94 -6.46
C ARG A 90 7.68 -0.95 -5.30
N ALA A 91 6.38 -1.17 -5.55
CA ALA A 91 5.38 -1.32 -4.49
C ALA A 91 5.70 -2.51 -3.58
N GLU A 92 6.13 -3.64 -4.16
CA GLU A 92 6.52 -4.82 -3.40
C GLU A 92 7.81 -4.61 -2.60
N GLU A 93 8.84 -4.02 -3.21
CA GLU A 93 10.08 -3.64 -2.51
C GLU A 93 9.79 -2.71 -1.34
N PHE A 94 8.95 -1.70 -1.58
CA PHE A 94 8.54 -0.75 -0.55
C PHE A 94 7.79 -1.46 0.59
N LEU A 95 6.86 -2.36 0.28
CA LEU A 95 6.11 -3.16 1.27
C LEU A 95 7.04 -3.91 2.24
N TYR A 96 8.07 -4.59 1.72
CA TYR A 96 9.02 -5.32 2.57
C TYR A 96 10.01 -4.41 3.29
N ALA A 97 10.26 -3.22 2.76
CA ALA A 97 11.11 -2.24 3.41
C ALA A 97 10.43 -1.53 4.59
N ILE A 98 9.09 -1.59 4.72
CA ILE A 98 8.34 -0.88 5.77
C ILE A 98 8.88 -1.16 7.18
N PRO A 99 9.00 -2.43 7.65
CA PRO A 99 9.44 -2.70 9.02
C PRO A 99 10.89 -2.26 9.29
N THR A 100 11.71 -2.19 8.24
CA THR A 100 13.13 -1.79 8.33
C THR A 100 13.29 -0.28 8.33
N ASN A 101 12.52 0.42 7.47
CA ASN A 101 12.65 1.85 7.26
C ASN A 101 11.83 2.69 8.24
N TYR A 102 10.73 2.14 8.77
CA TYR A 102 9.83 2.84 9.66
C TYR A 102 9.65 2.07 10.97
N ALA A 103 10.48 2.42 11.96
CA ALA A 103 10.43 1.79 13.27
C ALA A 103 9.02 1.85 13.86
N ASN A 104 8.54 0.70 14.36
CA ASN A 104 7.21 0.51 14.95
C ASN A 104 6.03 0.58 13.96
N ILE A 105 6.26 0.57 12.65
CA ILE A 105 5.20 0.40 11.65
C ILE A 105 5.28 -1.03 11.08
N GLN A 106 4.16 -1.74 11.12
CA GLN A 106 4.02 -3.05 10.50
C GLN A 106 3.02 -2.94 9.34
N PRO A 107 3.31 -3.55 8.18
CA PRO A 107 2.33 -3.69 7.10
C PRO A 107 1.05 -4.34 7.59
N ASP A 108 -0.09 -3.80 7.18
CA ASP A 108 -1.40 -4.34 7.50
C ASP A 108 -2.03 -5.02 6.28
N VAL A 109 -3.25 -5.53 6.46
CA VAL A 109 -4.01 -6.18 5.39
C VAL A 109 -4.14 -5.27 4.16
N VAL A 110 -4.30 -3.96 4.37
CA VAL A 110 -4.43 -2.98 3.29
C VAL A 110 -3.10 -2.84 2.54
N SER A 111 -1.97 -2.83 3.24
CA SER A 111 -0.63 -2.81 2.61
C SER A 111 -0.45 -3.98 1.64
N TYR A 112 -0.66 -5.21 2.11
CA TYR A 112 -0.52 -6.42 1.28
C TYR A 112 -1.55 -6.47 0.15
N SER A 113 -2.82 -6.14 0.44
CA SER A 113 -3.89 -6.14 -0.57
C SER A 113 -3.62 -5.16 -1.69
N THR A 114 -3.02 -4.00 -1.39
CA THR A 114 -2.70 -2.96 -2.37
C THR A 114 -1.64 -3.45 -3.37
N VAL A 115 -0.55 -4.07 -2.89
CA VAL A 115 0.49 -4.63 -3.76
C VAL A 115 -0.03 -5.83 -4.56
N MET A 116 -0.80 -6.71 -3.94
CA MET A 116 -1.44 -7.83 -4.62
C MET A 116 -2.38 -7.36 -5.73
N LEU A 117 -3.15 -6.29 -5.49
CA LEU A 117 -4.01 -5.69 -6.51
C LEU A 117 -3.22 -5.09 -7.67
N ALA A 118 -2.04 -4.51 -7.42
CA ALA A 118 -1.14 -4.02 -8.47
C ALA A 118 -0.76 -5.17 -9.42
N TRP A 119 -0.28 -6.29 -8.87
CA TRP A 119 0.03 -7.49 -9.66
C TRP A 119 -1.19 -8.10 -10.34
N ALA A 120 -2.34 -8.14 -9.65
CA ALA A 120 -3.58 -8.64 -10.21
C ALA A 120 -4.10 -7.81 -11.39
N ASN A 121 -3.84 -6.50 -11.39
CA ASN A 121 -4.21 -5.63 -12.50
C ASN A 121 -3.35 -5.87 -13.74
N LEU A 122 -2.11 -6.34 -13.56
CA LEU A 122 -1.18 -6.73 -14.62
C LEU A 122 -1.38 -8.17 -15.13
N GLY A 123 -2.23 -8.97 -14.46
CA GLY A 123 -2.42 -10.39 -14.81
C GLY A 123 -1.34 -11.32 -14.26
N GLU A 124 -0.48 -10.80 -13.37
CA GLU A 124 0.62 -11.55 -12.76
C GLU A 124 0.11 -12.37 -11.56
N GLY A 125 -0.61 -13.46 -11.86
CA GLY A 125 -1.21 -14.36 -10.88
C GLY A 125 -0.21 -14.94 -9.88
N ALA A 126 0.94 -15.41 -10.36
CA ALA A 126 1.99 -16.00 -9.53
C ALA A 126 2.54 -15.00 -8.49
N ARG A 127 2.77 -13.74 -8.89
CA ARG A 127 3.26 -12.71 -7.98
C ARG A 127 2.18 -12.31 -6.98
N ALA A 128 0.94 -12.14 -7.42
CA ALA A 128 -0.19 -11.86 -6.53
C ALA A 128 -0.37 -12.96 -5.47
N GLU A 129 -0.26 -14.24 -5.85
CA GLU A 129 -0.33 -15.37 -4.92
C GLU A 129 0.86 -15.40 -3.94
N GLN A 130 2.07 -15.07 -4.40
CA GLN A 130 3.24 -14.97 -3.51
C GLN A 130 3.07 -13.88 -2.43
N ILE A 131 2.44 -12.74 -2.76
CA ILE A 131 2.12 -11.71 -1.77
C ILE A 131 1.11 -12.23 -0.75
N LEU A 132 0.10 -12.99 -1.20
CA LEU A 132 -0.89 -13.61 -0.32
C LEU A 132 -0.26 -14.59 0.67
N GLU A 133 0.65 -15.46 0.20
CA GLU A 133 1.35 -16.42 1.07
C GLU A 133 2.20 -15.70 2.13
N LYS A 134 2.93 -14.65 1.75
CA LYS A 134 3.71 -13.83 2.69
C LYS A 134 2.83 -13.09 3.70
N MET A 135 1.66 -12.64 3.27
CA MET A 135 0.65 -12.03 4.15
C MET A 135 0.17 -13.05 5.19
N GLU A 136 -0.11 -14.29 4.78
CA GLU A 136 -0.48 -15.39 5.68
C GLU A 136 0.63 -15.69 6.70
N GLU A 137 1.89 -15.79 6.25
CA GLU A 137 3.04 -16.02 7.13
C GLU A 137 3.25 -14.90 8.17
N ALA A 138 3.08 -13.64 7.74
CA ALA A 138 3.21 -12.47 8.62
C ALA A 138 2.11 -12.43 9.70
N PHE A 139 0.87 -12.77 9.34
CA PHE A 139 -0.26 -12.76 10.28
C PHE A 139 -0.38 -14.02 11.14
N GLN A 140 0.20 -15.16 10.73
CA GLN A 140 0.26 -16.36 11.56
C GLN A 140 0.95 -16.13 12.92
N HIS A 141 1.89 -15.19 12.98
CA HIS A 141 2.69 -14.87 14.17
C HIS A 141 2.14 -13.68 14.97
N SER A 142 1.07 -13.04 14.49
CA SER A 142 0.45 -11.90 15.14
C SER A 142 -0.77 -12.36 15.94
N ASP A 143 -0.83 -12.05 17.24
CA ASP A 143 -2.00 -12.30 18.11
C ASP A 143 -3.27 -11.53 17.67
N LEU A 144 -3.14 -10.66 16.67
CA LEU A 144 -4.23 -9.98 15.98
C LEU A 144 -4.88 -10.93 14.97
N ASP A 145 -5.72 -11.81 15.52
CA ASP A 145 -6.77 -12.60 14.87
C ASP A 145 -6.45 -13.19 13.49
N ARG A 146 -6.38 -14.53 13.43
CA ARG A 146 -6.33 -15.34 12.19
C ARG A 146 -7.42 -14.96 11.16
N MET A 147 -8.42 -14.17 11.53
CA MET A 147 -9.50 -13.67 10.68
C MET A 147 -9.12 -12.58 9.64
N CYS A 148 -7.86 -12.14 9.58
CA CYS A 148 -7.49 -10.97 8.76
C CYS A 148 -7.05 -11.26 7.31
N THR A 149 -6.81 -12.51 6.90
CA THR A 149 -6.85 -12.86 5.46
C THR A 149 -8.29 -12.80 4.99
N ASN A 150 -8.73 -11.59 4.67
CA ASN A 150 -10.11 -11.34 4.29
C ASN A 150 -10.43 -12.00 2.93
N VAL A 151 -11.72 -12.13 2.66
CA VAL A 151 -12.24 -12.55 1.34
C VAL A 151 -11.65 -11.69 0.21
N VAL A 152 -11.34 -10.41 0.47
CA VAL A 152 -10.79 -9.48 -0.51
C VAL A 152 -9.40 -9.92 -0.99
N SER A 153 -8.56 -10.46 -0.11
CA SER A 153 -7.22 -10.92 -0.44
C SER A 153 -7.27 -12.15 -1.37
N TYR A 154 -8.02 -13.18 -0.97
CA TYR A 154 -8.22 -14.38 -1.80
C TYR A 154 -8.89 -14.04 -3.14
N THR A 155 -9.92 -13.20 -3.13
CA THR A 155 -10.59 -12.80 -4.38
C THR A 155 -9.70 -11.95 -5.28
N THR A 156 -8.77 -11.16 -4.74
CA THR A 156 -7.79 -10.40 -5.53
C THR A 156 -6.78 -11.34 -6.20
N ALA A 157 -6.26 -12.34 -5.49
CA ALA A 157 -5.38 -13.35 -6.07
C ALA A 157 -6.10 -14.21 -7.13
N ILE A 158 -7.35 -14.61 -6.89
CA ILE A 158 -8.19 -15.31 -7.88
C ILE A 158 -8.40 -14.43 -9.12
N LYS A 159 -8.69 -13.13 -8.93
CA LYS A 159 -8.82 -12.17 -10.03
C LYS A 159 -7.53 -12.02 -10.83
N ALA A 160 -6.37 -12.10 -10.18
CA ALA A 160 -5.07 -12.08 -10.84
C ALA A 160 -4.91 -13.30 -11.77
N TRP A 161 -5.13 -14.51 -11.25
CA TRP A 161 -5.07 -15.74 -12.02
C TRP A 161 -6.10 -15.79 -13.15
N ALA A 162 -7.32 -15.30 -12.92
CA ALA A 162 -8.35 -15.22 -13.95
C ALA A 162 -8.00 -14.28 -15.11
N LYS A 163 -7.06 -13.35 -14.91
CA LYS A 163 -6.52 -12.45 -15.94
C LYS A 163 -5.20 -12.93 -16.53
N SER A 164 -4.60 -13.98 -15.96
CA SER A 164 -3.34 -14.51 -16.40
C SER A 164 -3.52 -15.36 -17.65
N ASP A 165 -2.53 -15.35 -18.53
CA ASP A 165 -2.48 -16.22 -19.72
C ASP A 165 -1.89 -17.62 -19.40
N ASP A 166 -1.67 -17.92 -18.11
CA ASP A 166 -1.13 -19.20 -17.66
C ASP A 166 -2.13 -20.35 -17.84
N ILE A 167 -1.66 -21.48 -18.38
CA ILE A 167 -2.46 -22.68 -18.59
C ILE A 167 -2.90 -23.35 -17.28
N ASP A 168 -2.11 -23.19 -16.22
CA ASP A 168 -2.36 -23.77 -14.90
C ASP A 168 -3.19 -22.83 -14.01
N ALA A 169 -3.57 -21.64 -14.51
CA ALA A 169 -4.39 -20.69 -13.77
C ALA A 169 -5.65 -21.30 -13.11
N PRO A 170 -6.42 -22.20 -13.76
CA PRO A 170 -7.57 -22.84 -13.11
C PRO A 170 -7.19 -23.68 -11.88
N ALA A 171 -6.08 -24.41 -11.93
CA ALA A 171 -5.62 -25.23 -10.81
C ALA A 171 -5.19 -24.34 -9.62
N HIS A 172 -4.54 -23.21 -9.90
CA HIS A 172 -4.23 -22.20 -8.89
C HIS A 172 -5.49 -21.59 -8.26
N VAL A 173 -6.49 -21.24 -9.07
CA VAL A 173 -7.79 -20.73 -8.58
C VAL A 173 -8.49 -21.75 -7.67
N GLU A 174 -8.55 -23.02 -8.06
CA GLU A 174 -9.12 -24.09 -7.23
C GLU A 174 -8.39 -24.25 -5.90
N ARG A 175 -7.05 -24.22 -5.92
CA ARG A 175 -6.23 -24.28 -4.72
C ARG A 175 -6.53 -23.13 -3.76
N ILE A 176 -6.60 -21.90 -4.28
CA ILE A 176 -6.88 -20.70 -3.48
C ILE A 176 -8.31 -20.76 -2.89
N LEU A 177 -9.30 -21.20 -3.67
CA LEU A 177 -10.68 -21.37 -3.19
C LEU A 177 -10.80 -22.43 -2.08
N ASN A 178 -10.08 -23.54 -2.21
CA ASN A 178 -10.04 -24.58 -1.18
C ASN A 178 -9.40 -24.05 0.11
N LYS A 179 -8.25 -23.35 0.02
CA LYS A 179 -7.61 -22.67 1.16
C LYS A 179 -8.59 -21.72 1.86
N MET A 180 -9.30 -20.89 1.09
CA MET A 180 -10.29 -19.96 1.63
C MET A 180 -11.43 -20.68 2.37
N HIS A 181 -11.95 -21.78 1.82
CA HIS A 181 -13.02 -22.56 2.46
C HIS A 181 -12.59 -23.20 3.78
N ASP A 182 -11.35 -23.69 3.84
CA ASP A 182 -10.80 -24.28 5.06
C ASP A 182 -10.57 -23.22 6.15
N HIS A 183 -10.18 -22.00 5.77
CA HIS A 183 -10.00 -20.87 6.68
C HIS A 183 -11.33 -20.29 7.23
N VAL A 184 -12.43 -20.36 6.46
CA VAL A 184 -13.75 -19.84 6.88
C VAL A 184 -14.52 -20.82 7.79
N LYS A 185 -14.10 -22.09 7.85
CA LYS A 185 -14.77 -23.14 8.65
C LYS A 185 -14.28 -23.28 10.09
N LEU A 186 -13.21 -22.59 10.47
CA LEU A 186 -12.65 -22.56 11.83
C LEU A 186 -13.15 -21.34 12.61
#